data_AF-A0A9E5RJG9-F1
#
_entry.id   AF-A0A9E5RJG9-F1
#
_cell.length_a   1.000
_cell.length_b   1.000
_cell.length_c   1.000
_cell.angle_alpha   90.00
_cell.angle_beta   90.00
_cell.angle_gamma   90.00
#
_symmetry.space_group_name_H-M   'P 1'
#
loop_
_entity.id
_entity.type
_entity.pdbx_description
1 polymer ?
#
loop_
_entity_poly.entity_id
_entity_poly.type
_entity_poly.pdbx_seq_one_letter_code
_entity_poly.pdbx_strand_id
1 'polypeptide(L)'
;MAKGKLSLEAINSRLKAARSGVSVRQKGNRLYLRATLPPKPNSTKMQMHQQDVSLGIYANPAGLERAEAEARKLGALLACKEFSWTLYLQDELKPNVVTCGDWLQRFKQYCLDTNLQTDTSEAAELLWRKRYYNPALKWLPEAEELSPSAFITVAQRTKPNTRSRQVACQVLQQFAKFVGVEVDLKPYIGNYSPKKVFRDIPKDEVIAQAIDKMRTPSWRCLYGLMATYGLRDHEVFFTELKWQIDEFESKVLVAKVTDGKTGSREVYPFTLNGLSVGNFGIRSYQISRLGFIKIMVNE
;
A
#
# COMPACT_ATOMS: atom_id res chain seq x y z
N MET A 1 -49.21 -42.71 -5.03
CA MET A 1 -48.79 -42.76 -6.45
C MET A 1 -47.27 -42.95 -6.48
N ALA A 2 -46.78 -44.05 -7.05
CA ALA A 2 -45.36 -44.36 -7.05
C ALA A 2 -44.58 -43.32 -7.87
N LYS A 3 -43.66 -42.57 -7.23
CA LYS A 3 -42.66 -41.77 -7.95
C LYS A 3 -41.81 -42.74 -8.78
N GLY A 4 -42.13 -42.88 -10.07
CA GLY A 4 -41.35 -43.71 -10.99
C GLY A 4 -39.88 -43.31 -10.94
N LYS A 5 -38.98 -44.30 -11.04
CA LYS A 5 -37.52 -44.11 -11.03
C LYS A 5 -37.13 -42.90 -11.88
N LEU A 6 -36.64 -41.86 -11.23
CA LEU A 6 -36.23 -40.63 -11.87
C LEU A 6 -34.81 -40.83 -12.42
N SER A 7 -34.71 -41.39 -13.63
CA SER A 7 -33.44 -41.58 -14.33
C SER A 7 -33.20 -40.47 -15.36
N LEU A 8 -31.93 -40.21 -15.68
CA LEU A 8 -31.53 -39.24 -16.70
C LEU A 8 -32.11 -39.60 -18.09
N GLU A 9 -32.21 -40.89 -18.41
CA GLU A 9 -32.82 -41.40 -19.65
C GLU A 9 -34.33 -41.13 -19.71
N ALA A 10 -35.04 -41.34 -18.60
CA ALA A 10 -36.48 -41.07 -18.53
C ALA A 10 -36.77 -39.57 -18.67
N ILE A 11 -35.95 -38.71 -18.04
CA ILE A 11 -36.04 -37.25 -18.17
C ILE A 11 -35.81 -36.83 -19.63
N ASN A 12 -34.73 -37.30 -20.25
CA ASN A 12 -34.43 -36.95 -21.64
C ASN A 12 -35.49 -37.46 -22.63
N SER A 13 -36.08 -38.63 -22.37
CA SER A 13 -37.20 -39.15 -23.16
C SER A 13 -38.44 -38.24 -23.05
N ARG A 14 -38.78 -37.77 -21.85
CA ARG A 14 -39.87 -36.81 -21.63
C ARG A 14 -39.61 -35.47 -22.31
N LEU A 15 -38.39 -34.92 -22.18
CA LEU A 15 -37.99 -33.67 -22.83
C LEU A 15 -38.01 -33.74 -24.36
N LYS A 16 -37.65 -34.90 -24.92
CA LYS A 16 -37.72 -35.18 -26.36
C LYS A 16 -39.16 -35.30 -26.83
N ALA A 17 -40.03 -36.00 -26.10
CA ALA A 17 -41.46 -36.09 -26.41
C ALA A 17 -42.14 -34.71 -26.40
N ALA A 18 -41.74 -33.84 -25.47
CA ALA A 18 -42.20 -32.45 -25.38
C ALA A 18 -41.57 -31.50 -26.42
N ARG A 19 -40.65 -31.98 -27.28
CA ARG A 19 -39.92 -31.18 -28.29
C ARG A 19 -39.24 -29.93 -27.72
N SER A 20 -38.77 -30.00 -26.48
CA SER A 20 -38.20 -28.86 -25.74
C SER A 20 -36.90 -28.30 -26.32
N GLY A 21 -36.19 -29.04 -27.19
CA GLY A 21 -34.91 -28.62 -27.77
C GLY A 21 -33.73 -28.64 -26.77
N VAL A 22 -33.96 -29.09 -25.54
CA VAL A 22 -32.98 -29.15 -24.45
C VAL A 22 -32.85 -30.58 -23.93
N SER A 23 -31.64 -30.99 -23.57
CA SER A 23 -31.37 -32.29 -22.93
C SER A 23 -30.57 -32.11 -21.65
N VAL A 24 -30.78 -32.99 -20.67
CA VAL A 24 -30.00 -33.03 -19.43
C VAL A 24 -28.82 -33.98 -19.61
N ARG A 25 -27.62 -33.56 -19.21
CA ARG A 25 -26.39 -34.35 -19.19
C ARG A 25 -25.80 -34.39 -17.80
N GLN A 26 -25.19 -35.52 -17.47
CA GLN A 26 -24.36 -35.67 -16.28
C GLN A 26 -22.89 -35.68 -16.71
N LYS A 27 -22.06 -34.84 -16.08
CA LYS A 27 -20.60 -34.93 -16.16
C LYS A 27 -20.04 -35.08 -14.75
N GLY A 28 -19.44 -36.23 -14.46
CA GLY A 28 -19.07 -36.61 -13.09
C GLY A 28 -20.30 -36.59 -12.18
N ASN A 29 -20.22 -35.85 -11.07
CA ASN A 29 -21.30 -35.73 -10.10
C ASN A 29 -22.20 -34.49 -10.32
N ARG A 30 -22.09 -33.80 -11.45
CA ARG A 30 -22.83 -32.55 -11.73
C ARG A 30 -23.74 -32.68 -12.95
N LEU A 31 -24.86 -31.94 -12.94
CA LEU A 31 -25.84 -31.89 -14.01
C LEU A 31 -25.70 -30.62 -14.86
N TYR A 32 -25.92 -30.79 -16.17
CA TYR A 32 -25.79 -29.78 -17.21
C TYR A 32 -26.99 -29.83 -18.14
N LEU A 33 -27.35 -28.69 -18.74
CA LEU A 33 -28.32 -28.62 -19.83
C LEU A 33 -27.59 -28.46 -21.15
N ARG A 34 -27.94 -29.23 -22.17
CA ARG A 34 -27.39 -29.12 -23.51
C ARG A 34 -28.46 -28.70 -24.49
N ALA A 35 -28.22 -27.59 -25.16
CA ALA A 35 -29.11 -26.99 -26.16
C ALA A 35 -28.31 -26.24 -27.23
N THR A 36 -28.95 -25.90 -28.33
CA THR A 36 -28.39 -24.95 -29.31
C THR A 36 -28.68 -23.53 -28.84
N LEU A 37 -27.65 -22.83 -28.41
CA LEU A 37 -27.74 -21.52 -27.76
C LEU A 37 -26.98 -20.47 -28.59
N PRO A 38 -27.34 -19.17 -28.48
CA PRO A 38 -26.50 -18.10 -29.01
C PRO A 38 -25.10 -18.14 -28.39
N PRO A 39 -24.07 -17.62 -29.06
CA PRO A 39 -22.72 -17.60 -28.51
C PRO A 39 -22.69 -16.87 -27.16
N LYS A 40 -21.82 -17.32 -26.24
CA LYS A 40 -21.57 -16.61 -24.98
C LYS A 40 -21.05 -15.19 -25.29
N PRO A 41 -21.33 -14.18 -24.43
CA PRO A 41 -20.88 -12.80 -24.66
C PRO A 41 -19.38 -12.62 -24.94
N ASN A 42 -18.54 -13.48 -24.37
CA ASN A 42 -17.07 -13.46 -24.54
C ASN A 42 -16.55 -14.52 -25.53
N SER A 43 -17.40 -15.12 -26.37
CA SER A 43 -16.99 -16.15 -27.32
C SER A 43 -16.59 -15.55 -28.67
N THR A 44 -15.60 -16.14 -29.33
CA THR A 44 -15.20 -15.81 -30.72
C THR A 44 -16.17 -16.33 -31.77
N LYS A 45 -17.15 -17.17 -31.39
CA LYS A 45 -18.15 -17.72 -32.31
C LYS A 45 -19.28 -16.71 -32.53
N MET A 46 -19.67 -16.51 -33.78
CA MET A 46 -20.73 -15.57 -34.15
C MET A 46 -22.11 -16.23 -34.32
N GLN A 47 -22.17 -17.56 -34.45
CA GLN A 47 -23.39 -18.29 -34.76
C GLN A 47 -23.88 -19.14 -33.58
N MET A 48 -25.19 -19.42 -33.57
CA MET A 48 -25.77 -20.37 -32.63
C MET A 48 -25.12 -21.73 -32.77
N HIS A 49 -24.78 -22.36 -31.65
CA HIS A 49 -24.17 -23.68 -31.65
C HIS A 49 -24.53 -24.44 -30.38
N GLN A 50 -24.31 -25.75 -30.41
CA GLN A 50 -24.62 -26.61 -29.28
C GLN A 50 -23.68 -26.33 -28.11
N GLN A 51 -24.24 -25.98 -26.96
CA GLN A 51 -23.51 -25.59 -25.75
C GLN A 51 -24.09 -26.30 -24.54
N ASP A 52 -23.23 -26.52 -23.54
CA ASP A 52 -23.63 -27.06 -22.24
C ASP A 52 -23.69 -25.91 -21.22
N VAL A 53 -24.80 -25.80 -20.50
CA VAL A 53 -25.03 -24.86 -19.40
C VAL A 53 -24.92 -25.61 -18.08
N SER A 54 -23.98 -25.21 -17.21
CA SER A 54 -23.85 -25.80 -15.88
C SER A 54 -25.00 -25.35 -14.99
N LEU A 55 -25.67 -26.30 -14.32
CA LEU A 55 -26.70 -25.97 -13.33
C LEU A 55 -26.14 -25.80 -11.91
N GLY A 56 -24.87 -26.15 -11.68
CA GLY A 56 -24.26 -26.09 -10.35
C GLY A 56 -24.88 -27.08 -9.34
N ILE A 57 -25.69 -28.06 -9.78
CA ILE A 57 -26.36 -29.03 -8.89
C ILE A 57 -25.77 -30.45 -9.04
N TYR A 58 -25.86 -31.22 -7.95
CA TYR A 58 -25.39 -32.60 -7.91
C TYR A 58 -26.35 -33.56 -8.61
N ALA A 59 -25.81 -34.65 -9.16
CA ALA A 59 -26.58 -35.74 -9.79
C ALA A 59 -27.24 -36.66 -8.75
N ASN A 60 -28.11 -36.10 -7.92
CA ASN A 60 -28.97 -36.83 -6.98
C ASN A 60 -30.46 -36.68 -7.37
N PRO A 61 -31.40 -37.45 -6.77
CA PRO A 61 -32.80 -37.42 -7.19
C PRO A 61 -33.44 -36.02 -7.20
N ALA A 62 -33.17 -35.20 -6.18
CA ALA A 62 -33.66 -33.82 -6.12
C ALA A 62 -33.03 -32.92 -7.20
N GLY A 63 -31.74 -33.13 -7.48
CA GLY A 63 -31.02 -32.44 -8.54
C GLY A 63 -31.57 -32.81 -9.93
N LEU A 64 -31.95 -34.06 -10.15
CA LEU A 64 -32.57 -34.50 -11.40
C LEU A 64 -33.97 -33.92 -11.60
N GLU A 65 -34.81 -33.84 -10.56
CA GLU A 65 -36.12 -33.16 -10.63
C GLU A 65 -35.93 -31.67 -10.99
N ARG A 66 -34.99 -30.99 -10.34
CA ARG A 66 -34.66 -29.60 -10.62
C ARG A 66 -34.10 -29.40 -12.04
N ALA A 67 -33.22 -30.30 -12.49
CA ALA A 67 -32.66 -30.24 -13.85
C ALA A 67 -33.74 -30.38 -14.92
N GLU A 68 -34.74 -31.25 -14.71
CA GLU A 68 -35.88 -31.39 -15.62
C GLU A 68 -36.73 -30.11 -15.67
N ALA A 69 -36.99 -29.46 -14.53
CA ALA A 69 -37.71 -28.20 -14.48
C ALA A 69 -36.95 -27.07 -15.20
N GLU A 70 -35.65 -26.92 -14.93
CA GLU A 70 -34.80 -25.93 -15.59
C GLU A 70 -34.67 -26.20 -17.10
N ALA A 71 -34.62 -27.47 -17.53
CA ALA A 71 -34.61 -27.82 -18.95
C ALA A 71 -35.89 -27.34 -19.67
N ARG A 72 -37.06 -27.50 -19.05
CA ARG A 72 -38.32 -26.99 -19.61
C ARG A 72 -38.35 -25.48 -19.66
N LYS A 73 -37.88 -24.80 -18.61
CA LYS A 73 -37.77 -23.33 -18.57
C LYS A 73 -36.85 -22.82 -19.67
N LEU A 74 -35.68 -23.42 -19.84
CA LEU A 74 -34.74 -23.08 -20.91
C LEU A 74 -35.36 -23.31 -22.29
N GLY A 75 -36.05 -24.44 -22.49
CA GLY A 75 -36.75 -24.74 -23.73
C GLY A 75 -37.84 -23.71 -24.06
N ALA A 76 -38.61 -23.27 -23.07
CA ALA A 76 -39.62 -22.23 -23.25
C ALA A 76 -38.98 -20.88 -23.63
N LEU A 77 -37.90 -20.47 -22.96
CA LEU A 77 -37.16 -19.24 -23.31
C LEU A 77 -36.62 -19.26 -24.74
N LEU A 78 -36.13 -20.42 -25.20
CA LEU A 78 -35.69 -20.59 -26.59
C LEU A 78 -36.84 -20.51 -27.58
N ALA A 79 -37.99 -21.14 -27.28
CA ALA A 79 -39.17 -21.10 -28.12
C ALA A 79 -39.73 -19.67 -28.26
N CYS A 80 -39.70 -18.89 -27.18
CA CYS A 80 -40.12 -17.48 -27.17
C CYS A 80 -39.06 -16.52 -27.71
N LYS A 81 -37.84 -16.98 -28.04
CA LYS A 81 -36.69 -16.15 -28.42
C LYS A 81 -36.28 -15.12 -27.35
N GLU A 82 -36.55 -15.41 -26.09
CA GLU A 82 -36.27 -14.55 -24.92
C GLU A 82 -35.06 -15.03 -24.11
N PHE A 83 -34.29 -15.98 -24.63
CA PHE A 83 -33.12 -16.50 -23.95
C PHE A 83 -32.06 -15.42 -23.71
N SER A 84 -31.62 -15.28 -22.45
CA SER A 84 -30.50 -14.43 -22.06
C SER A 84 -29.48 -15.20 -21.23
N TRP A 85 -28.20 -15.07 -21.58
CA TRP A 85 -27.08 -15.63 -20.82
C TRP A 85 -26.96 -15.06 -19.39
N THR A 86 -27.50 -13.87 -19.13
CA THR A 86 -27.47 -13.26 -17.78
C THR A 86 -28.15 -14.11 -16.71
N LEU A 87 -29.12 -14.96 -17.10
CA LEU A 87 -29.82 -15.87 -16.19
C LEU A 87 -28.97 -17.07 -15.74
N TYR A 88 -27.94 -17.42 -16.52
CA TYR A 88 -27.18 -18.66 -16.34
C TYR A 88 -25.67 -18.43 -16.09
N LEU A 89 -25.18 -17.21 -16.34
CA LEU A 89 -23.77 -16.84 -16.18
C LEU A 89 -23.54 -15.85 -15.03
N GLN A 90 -24.41 -15.79 -14.01
CA GLN A 90 -24.29 -14.81 -12.92
C GLN A 90 -22.92 -14.81 -12.21
N ASP A 91 -22.23 -15.96 -12.16
CA ASP A 91 -20.86 -16.06 -11.64
C ASP A 91 -19.76 -15.83 -12.70
N GLU A 92 -20.02 -16.14 -13.98
CA GLU A 92 -19.06 -15.96 -15.09
C GLU A 92 -19.10 -14.53 -15.68
N LEU A 93 -20.15 -13.75 -15.41
CA LEU A 93 -20.36 -12.37 -15.88
C LEU A 93 -19.99 -11.31 -14.87
N LYS A 94 -19.44 -11.66 -13.69
CA LYS A 94 -18.78 -10.64 -12.86
C LYS A 94 -17.63 -10.10 -13.70
N PRO A 95 -17.63 -8.81 -14.11
CA PRO A 95 -16.42 -8.22 -14.67
C PRO A 95 -15.29 -8.47 -13.67
N ASN A 96 -14.05 -8.59 -14.15
CA ASN A 96 -12.88 -8.49 -13.27
C ASN A 96 -12.93 -7.09 -12.65
N VAL A 97 -13.67 -6.96 -11.56
CA VAL A 97 -13.77 -5.74 -10.77
C VAL A 97 -12.37 -5.54 -10.23
N VAL A 98 -11.66 -4.56 -10.80
CA VAL A 98 -10.34 -4.18 -10.32
C VAL A 98 -10.54 -3.66 -8.89
N THR A 99 -10.08 -4.44 -7.93
CA THR A 99 -10.25 -4.15 -6.51
C THR A 99 -9.34 -2.99 -6.10
N CYS A 100 -9.58 -2.40 -4.92
CA CYS A 100 -8.63 -1.46 -4.34
C CYS A 100 -7.24 -2.08 -4.19
N GLY A 101 -7.15 -3.36 -3.82
CA GLY A 101 -5.89 -4.10 -3.71
C GLY A 101 -5.11 -4.11 -5.02
N ASP A 102 -5.79 -4.35 -6.15
CA ASP A 102 -5.17 -4.34 -7.48
C ASP A 102 -4.63 -2.94 -7.82
N TRP A 103 -5.38 -1.89 -7.51
CA TRP A 103 -4.93 -0.51 -7.69
C TRP A 103 -3.76 -0.14 -6.79
N LEU A 104 -3.72 -0.65 -5.55
CA LEU A 104 -2.62 -0.44 -4.64
C LEU A 104 -1.33 -1.09 -5.15
N GLN A 105 -1.41 -2.30 -5.71
CA GLN A 105 -0.25 -2.96 -6.32
C GLN A 105 0.27 -2.16 -7.52
N ARG A 106 -0.62 -1.71 -8.41
CA ARG A 106 -0.25 -0.86 -9.55
C ARG A 106 0.38 0.46 -9.11
N PHE A 107 -0.19 1.10 -8.09
CA PHE A 107 0.34 2.36 -7.57
C PHE A 107 1.69 2.18 -6.86
N LYS A 108 1.88 1.06 -6.16
CA LYS A 108 3.18 0.69 -5.60
C LYS A 108 4.22 0.60 -6.70
N GLN A 109 3.95 -0.15 -7.77
CA GLN A 109 4.90 -0.29 -8.88
C GLN A 109 5.21 1.07 -9.50
N TYR A 110 4.19 1.88 -9.78
CA TYR A 110 4.37 3.24 -10.27
C TYR A 110 5.28 4.08 -9.36
N CYS A 111 5.11 4.00 -8.04
CA CYS A 111 5.95 4.73 -7.09
C CYS A 111 7.40 4.23 -7.06
N LEU A 112 7.61 2.92 -7.20
CA LEU A 112 8.95 2.31 -7.30
C LEU A 112 9.70 2.83 -8.53
N ASP A 113 9.00 2.89 -9.67
CA ASP A 113 9.61 3.30 -10.94
C ASP A 113 9.93 4.80 -10.98
N THR A 114 9.14 5.63 -10.27
CA THR A 114 9.21 7.11 -10.39
C THR A 114 9.81 7.82 -9.18
N ASN A 115 9.37 7.48 -7.97
CA ASN A 115 9.55 8.31 -6.77
C ASN A 115 10.40 7.65 -5.68
N LEU A 116 10.67 6.35 -5.81
CA LEU A 116 11.34 5.51 -4.81
C LEU A 116 12.54 4.78 -5.43
N GLN A 117 13.31 5.46 -6.28
CA GLN A 117 14.56 4.91 -6.81
C GLN A 117 15.58 4.78 -5.67
N THR A 118 15.94 3.54 -5.35
CA THR A 118 16.92 3.19 -4.32
C THR A 118 17.78 2.04 -4.79
N ASP A 119 18.96 1.90 -4.19
CA ASP A 119 19.95 0.88 -4.58
C ASP A 119 19.50 -0.55 -4.25
N THR A 120 18.55 -0.72 -3.31
CA THR A 120 18.04 -2.03 -2.88
C THR A 120 16.53 -2.10 -2.82
N SER A 121 15.98 -3.31 -2.99
CA SER A 121 14.54 -3.57 -2.88
C SER A 121 13.99 -3.35 -1.45
N GLU A 122 14.78 -3.70 -0.43
CA GLU A 122 14.39 -3.53 0.97
C GLU A 122 14.23 -2.04 1.35
N ALA A 123 15.16 -1.19 0.89
CA ALA A 123 15.07 0.25 1.10
C ALA A 123 13.83 0.83 0.42
N ALA A 124 13.54 0.38 -0.81
CA ALA A 124 12.35 0.78 -1.56
C ALA A 124 11.06 0.40 -0.82
N GLU A 125 10.98 -0.83 -0.30
CA GLU A 125 9.83 -1.32 0.46
C GLU A 125 9.62 -0.52 1.74
N LEU A 126 10.68 -0.21 2.47
CA LEU A 126 10.61 0.59 3.70
C LEU A 126 10.12 2.02 3.39
N LEU A 127 10.61 2.62 2.31
CA LEU A 127 10.16 3.94 1.86
C LEU A 127 8.70 3.92 1.38
N TRP A 128 8.29 2.89 0.63
CA TRP A 128 6.89 2.69 0.23
C TRP A 128 5.98 2.66 1.45
N ARG A 129 6.33 1.81 2.42
CA ARG A 129 5.59 1.68 3.67
C ARG A 129 5.50 3.00 4.42
N LYS A 130 6.62 3.71 4.55
CA LYS A 130 6.72 4.97 5.31
C LYS A 130 6.01 6.14 4.62
N ARG A 131 6.13 6.27 3.30
CA ARG A 131 5.64 7.45 2.55
C ARG A 131 4.20 7.31 2.11
N TYR A 132 3.74 6.11 1.78
CA TYR A 132 2.43 5.90 1.15
C TYR A 132 1.53 4.95 1.93
N TYR A 133 2.00 3.74 2.22
CA TYR A 133 1.13 2.70 2.80
C TYR A 133 0.66 3.02 4.22
N ASN A 134 1.59 3.25 5.14
CA ASN A 134 1.28 3.52 6.54
C ASN A 134 0.56 4.84 6.79
N PRO A 135 0.85 5.94 6.05
CA PRO A 135 0.17 7.20 6.27
C PRO A 135 -1.27 7.27 5.78
N ALA A 136 -1.71 6.38 4.89
CA ALA A 136 -3.10 6.36 4.43
C ALA A 136 -3.57 5.02 3.82
N LEU A 137 -2.78 4.44 2.89
CA LEU A 137 -3.34 3.43 1.98
C LEU A 137 -3.70 2.10 2.67
N LYS A 138 -3.06 1.76 3.79
CA LYS A 138 -3.34 0.53 4.56
C LYS A 138 -4.78 0.42 5.09
N TRP A 139 -5.53 1.51 5.07
CA TRP A 139 -6.88 1.61 5.60
C TRP A 139 -7.96 1.56 4.52
N LEU A 140 -7.57 1.49 3.24
CA LEU A 140 -8.51 1.32 2.13
C LEU A 140 -9.06 -0.11 2.10
N PRO A 141 -10.32 -0.31 1.68
CA PRO A 141 -10.95 -1.62 1.65
C PRO A 141 -10.42 -2.46 0.50
N GLU A 142 -9.47 -3.35 0.78
CA GLU A 142 -8.66 -4.05 -0.23
C GLU A 142 -9.49 -4.88 -1.24
N ALA A 143 -10.59 -5.50 -0.78
CA ALA A 143 -11.45 -6.36 -1.59
C ALA A 143 -12.62 -5.65 -2.28
N GLU A 144 -12.83 -4.36 -2.01
CA GLU A 144 -13.95 -3.58 -2.54
C GLU A 144 -13.53 -2.72 -3.75
N GLU A 145 -14.53 -2.23 -4.49
CA GLU A 145 -14.32 -1.22 -5.52
C GLU A 145 -13.88 0.11 -4.90
N LEU A 146 -12.98 0.79 -5.61
CA LEU A 146 -12.46 2.08 -5.19
C LEU A 146 -13.54 3.15 -5.37
N SER A 147 -14.03 3.70 -4.25
CA SER A 147 -15.05 4.76 -4.25
C SER A 147 -14.51 6.08 -3.68
N PRO A 148 -14.99 7.24 -4.13
CA PRO A 148 -14.66 8.54 -3.52
C PRO A 148 -14.92 8.59 -2.01
N SER A 149 -15.99 7.93 -1.55
CA SER A 149 -16.33 7.82 -0.12
C SER A 149 -15.29 7.07 0.71
N ALA A 150 -14.60 6.08 0.13
CA ALA A 150 -13.53 5.36 0.81
C ALA A 150 -12.36 6.30 1.12
N PHE A 151 -11.97 7.18 0.18
CA PHE A 151 -10.93 8.17 0.39
C PHE A 151 -11.27 9.14 1.53
N ILE A 152 -12.50 9.65 1.56
CA ILE A 152 -12.96 10.57 2.61
C ILE A 152 -12.95 9.88 3.98
N THR A 153 -13.45 8.65 4.04
CA THR A 153 -13.48 7.85 5.28
C THR A 153 -12.06 7.63 5.82
N VAL A 154 -11.11 7.26 4.96
CA VAL A 154 -9.72 7.09 5.36
C VAL A 154 -9.09 8.42 5.79
N ALA A 155 -9.32 9.50 5.03
CA ALA A 155 -8.85 10.83 5.38
C ALA A 155 -9.31 11.19 6.79
N GLN A 156 -10.55 10.84 7.16
CA GLN A 156 -11.14 11.17 8.45
C GLN A 156 -10.56 10.44 9.66
N ARG A 157 -9.86 9.30 9.48
CA ARG A 157 -9.34 8.45 10.57
C ARG A 157 -8.28 9.09 11.46
N THR A 158 -7.50 10.04 10.95
CA THR A 158 -6.50 10.76 11.75
C THR A 158 -7.17 11.87 12.58
N LYS A 159 -6.44 12.62 13.43
CA LYS A 159 -7.01 13.79 14.10
C LYS A 159 -6.99 15.00 13.16
N PRO A 160 -8.07 15.79 13.02
CA PRO A 160 -8.06 17.02 12.20
C PRO A 160 -6.98 18.01 12.68
N ASN A 161 -6.52 18.89 11.80
CA ASN A 161 -5.50 19.92 12.09
C ASN A 161 -4.14 19.37 12.54
N THR A 162 -3.76 18.15 12.13
CA THR A 162 -2.48 17.54 12.46
C THR A 162 -1.59 17.32 11.24
N ARG A 163 -0.27 17.16 11.45
CA ARG A 163 0.66 16.77 10.39
C ARG A 163 0.25 15.43 9.76
N SER A 164 -0.15 14.45 10.58
CA SER A 164 -0.56 13.13 10.11
C SER A 164 -1.78 13.22 9.19
N ARG A 165 -2.76 14.05 9.51
CA ARG A 165 -3.92 14.32 8.64
C ARG A 165 -3.51 14.94 7.31
N GLN A 166 -2.63 15.93 7.35
CA GLN A 166 -2.12 16.56 6.13
C GLN A 166 -1.41 15.53 5.23
N VAL A 167 -0.52 14.70 5.79
CA VAL A 167 0.16 13.64 5.03
C VAL A 167 -0.85 12.65 4.46
N ALA A 168 -1.82 12.19 5.27
CA ALA A 168 -2.82 11.23 4.83
C ALA A 168 -3.61 11.76 3.61
N CYS A 169 -4.13 12.99 3.69
CA CYS A 169 -4.84 13.61 2.57
C CYS A 169 -3.95 13.79 1.33
N GLN A 170 -2.67 14.16 1.50
CA GLN A 170 -1.73 14.30 0.38
C GLN A 170 -1.52 12.97 -0.35
N VAL A 171 -1.28 11.89 0.40
CA VAL A 171 -1.10 10.53 -0.16
C VAL A 171 -2.37 10.06 -0.86
N LEU A 172 -3.53 10.22 -0.21
CA LEU A 172 -4.82 9.83 -0.79
C LEU A 172 -5.14 10.62 -2.06
N GLN A 173 -4.84 11.92 -2.08
CA GLN A 173 -5.06 12.75 -3.27
C GLN A 173 -4.16 12.32 -4.43
N GLN A 174 -2.91 11.96 -4.15
CA GLN A 174 -1.99 11.43 -5.16
C GLN A 174 -2.45 10.08 -5.70
N PHE A 175 -2.91 9.19 -4.82
CA PHE A 175 -3.46 7.89 -5.23
C PHE A 175 -4.76 8.06 -6.05
N ALA A 176 -5.67 8.94 -5.63
CA ALA A 176 -6.89 9.24 -6.36
C ALA A 176 -6.59 9.75 -7.79
N LYS A 177 -5.62 10.66 -7.93
CA LYS A 177 -5.16 11.14 -9.24
C LYS A 177 -4.59 10.02 -10.10
N PHE A 178 -3.81 9.10 -9.52
CA PHE A 178 -3.25 7.97 -10.25
C PHE A 178 -4.33 7.03 -10.79
N VAL A 179 -5.37 6.76 -10.00
CA VAL A 179 -6.48 5.88 -10.41
C VAL A 179 -7.54 6.61 -11.27
N GLY A 180 -7.48 7.94 -11.36
CA GLY A 180 -8.45 8.74 -12.10
C GLY A 180 -9.78 8.96 -11.37
N VAL A 181 -9.78 8.86 -10.03
CA VAL A 181 -10.95 9.13 -9.20
C VAL A 181 -10.98 10.61 -8.83
N GLU A 182 -12.07 11.30 -9.17
CA GLU A 182 -12.30 12.67 -8.74
C GLU A 182 -12.75 12.74 -7.28
N VAL A 183 -11.90 13.32 -6.44
CA VAL A 183 -12.19 13.60 -5.03
C VAL A 183 -11.38 14.81 -4.57
N ASP A 184 -12.00 15.73 -3.84
CA ASP A 184 -11.31 16.83 -3.19
C ASP A 184 -11.09 16.53 -1.70
N LEU A 185 -9.82 16.31 -1.33
CA LEU A 185 -9.44 16.04 0.05
C LEU A 185 -8.92 17.27 0.81
N LYS A 186 -8.79 18.43 0.14
CA LYS A 186 -8.32 19.68 0.78
C LYS A 186 -9.15 20.09 1.99
N PRO A 187 -10.51 20.04 1.96
CA PRO A 187 -11.33 20.45 3.11
C PRO A 187 -11.06 19.63 4.37
N TYR A 188 -10.58 18.38 4.23
CA TYR A 188 -10.36 17.45 5.34
C TYR A 188 -9.00 17.62 6.02
N ILE A 189 -8.08 18.42 5.46
CA ILE A 189 -6.76 18.68 6.04
C ILE A 189 -6.89 19.54 7.31
N GLY A 190 -7.71 20.60 7.22
CA GLY A 190 -7.81 21.65 8.23
C GLY A 190 -6.65 22.64 8.20
N ASN A 191 -6.29 23.16 9.36
CA ASN A 191 -5.54 24.40 9.55
C ASN A 191 -4.12 24.16 10.09
N TYR A 192 -3.60 22.94 9.92
CA TYR A 192 -2.26 22.56 10.38
C TYR A 192 -1.20 23.44 9.72
N SER A 193 -0.29 24.00 10.52
CA SER A 193 0.88 24.70 10.03
C SER A 193 2.06 24.40 10.95
N PRO A 194 3.24 24.04 10.41
CA PRO A 194 4.46 23.88 11.20
C PRO A 194 4.78 25.13 12.04
N LYS A 195 4.38 26.33 11.60
CA LYS A 195 4.60 27.59 12.33
C LYS A 195 3.79 27.70 13.62
N LYS A 196 2.73 26.91 13.78
CA LYS A 196 1.90 26.86 15.00
C LYS A 196 2.47 25.91 16.06
N VAL A 197 3.52 25.16 15.73
CA VAL A 197 4.15 24.23 16.66
C VAL A 197 5.15 25.01 17.51
N PHE A 198 4.80 25.27 18.76
CA PHE A 198 5.74 25.80 19.75
C PHE A 198 6.63 24.66 20.24
N ARG A 199 7.94 24.89 20.30
CA ARG A 199 8.90 23.97 20.89
C ARG A 199 9.56 24.68 22.05
N ASP A 200 9.62 24.02 23.19
CA ASP A 200 10.41 24.48 24.30
C ASP A 200 11.89 24.19 23.98
N ILE A 201 12.68 25.25 23.83
CA ILE A 201 14.11 25.16 23.49
C ILE A 201 14.88 25.46 24.78
N PRO A 202 15.69 24.51 25.28
CA PRO A 202 16.44 24.72 26.51
C PRO A 202 17.46 25.86 26.34
N LYS A 203 17.74 26.56 27.44
CA LYS A 203 18.83 27.54 27.49
C LYS A 203 20.19 26.86 27.42
N ASP A 204 21.18 27.64 27.01
CA ASP A 204 22.58 27.27 26.86
C ASP A 204 23.15 26.58 28.12
N GLU A 205 22.80 27.06 29.32
CA GLU A 205 23.28 26.47 30.57
C GLU A 205 22.71 25.06 30.81
N VAL A 206 21.45 24.86 30.43
CA VAL A 206 20.78 23.55 30.55
C VAL A 206 21.38 22.56 29.56
N ILE A 207 21.73 23.02 28.36
CA ILE A 207 22.44 22.23 27.34
C ILE A 207 23.82 21.85 27.87
N ALA A 208 24.59 22.79 28.42
CA ALA A 208 25.91 22.51 29.00
C ALA A 208 25.84 21.44 30.10
N GLN A 209 24.92 21.60 31.06
CA GLN A 209 24.77 20.70 32.22
C GLN A 209 24.21 19.31 31.88
N ALA A 210 23.56 19.15 30.71
CA ALA A 210 23.03 17.86 30.31
C ALA A 210 24.15 16.81 30.12
N ILE A 211 25.38 17.26 29.86
CA ILE A 211 26.51 16.35 29.63
C ILE A 211 26.90 15.55 30.86
N ASP A 212 26.83 16.18 32.03
CA ASP A 212 27.24 15.57 33.31
C ASP A 212 26.31 14.41 33.70
N LYS A 213 25.07 14.42 33.18
CA LYS A 213 24.07 13.37 33.40
C LYS A 213 24.36 12.11 32.58
N MET A 214 25.16 12.20 31.52
CA MET A 214 25.51 11.05 30.69
C MET A 214 26.70 10.31 31.29
N ARG A 215 26.56 9.00 31.51
CA ARG A 215 27.62 8.16 32.09
C ARG A 215 28.64 7.70 31.06
N THR A 216 28.20 7.44 29.83
CA THR A 216 29.05 6.86 28.79
C THR A 216 29.83 7.97 28.04
N PRO A 217 31.17 7.88 27.97
CA PRO A 217 31.98 8.88 27.26
C PRO A 217 31.61 9.05 25.78
N SER A 218 31.21 7.97 25.10
CA SER A 218 30.77 8.03 23.71
C SER A 218 29.51 8.88 23.52
N TRP A 219 28.53 8.76 24.43
CA TRP A 219 27.33 9.58 24.40
C TRP A 219 27.60 11.05 24.71
N ARG A 220 28.53 11.34 25.64
CA ARG A 220 29.00 12.70 25.89
C ARG A 220 29.59 13.34 24.63
N CYS A 221 30.40 12.58 23.89
CA CYS A 221 31.02 13.04 22.65
C CYS A 221 29.97 13.32 21.56
N LEU A 222 29.06 12.38 21.29
CA LEU A 222 27.99 12.57 20.30
C LEU A 222 27.11 13.78 20.63
N TYR A 223 26.78 13.95 21.92
CA TYR A 223 26.04 15.12 22.39
C TYR A 223 26.82 16.42 22.18
N GLY A 224 28.10 16.46 22.55
CA GLY A 224 28.96 17.62 22.36
C GLY A 224 29.06 18.02 20.89
N LEU A 225 29.14 17.05 19.98
CA LEU A 225 29.12 17.29 18.54
C LEU A 225 27.80 17.91 18.08
N MET A 226 26.64 17.38 18.53
CA MET A 226 25.34 17.97 18.20
C MET A 226 25.18 19.38 18.76
N ALA A 227 25.56 19.60 20.01
CA ALA A 227 25.41 20.89 20.68
C ALA A 227 26.35 21.96 20.09
N THR A 228 27.58 21.59 19.75
CA THR A 228 28.59 22.54 19.24
C THR A 228 28.40 22.85 17.76
N TYR A 229 28.03 21.86 16.95
CA TYR A 229 27.96 22.01 15.50
C TYR A 229 26.51 22.02 14.96
N GLY A 230 25.49 21.93 15.81
CA GLY A 230 24.09 21.88 15.37
C GLY A 230 23.79 20.68 14.46
N LEU A 231 24.52 19.58 14.62
CA LEU A 231 24.35 18.38 13.79
C LEU A 231 23.03 17.68 14.11
N ARG A 232 22.40 17.09 13.09
CA ARG A 232 21.27 16.19 13.31
C ARG A 232 21.74 14.92 14.00
N ASP A 233 20.84 14.30 14.73
CA ASP A 233 21.00 13.04 15.46
C ASP A 233 21.75 11.93 14.69
N HIS A 234 21.51 11.80 13.38
CA HIS A 234 22.17 10.81 12.53
C HIS A 234 23.44 11.34 11.84
N GLU A 235 23.60 12.65 11.68
CA GLU A 235 24.75 13.25 10.99
C GLU A 235 26.05 13.10 11.77
N VAL A 236 25.97 13.01 13.11
CA VAL A 236 27.13 12.72 13.97
C VAL A 236 27.86 11.44 13.56
N PHE A 237 27.15 10.46 12.99
CA PHE A 237 27.76 9.20 12.55
C PHE A 237 28.48 9.28 11.20
N PHE A 238 28.28 10.39 10.47
CA PHE A 238 28.88 10.66 9.17
C PHE A 238 29.73 11.94 9.23
N THR A 239 30.33 12.23 10.38
CA THR A 239 31.10 13.45 10.61
C THR A 239 32.59 13.16 10.84
N GLU A 240 33.44 13.89 10.13
CA GLU A 240 34.89 13.95 10.37
C GLU A 240 35.27 15.33 10.90
N LEU A 241 36.10 15.40 11.95
CA LEU A 241 36.62 16.68 12.43
C LEU A 241 37.97 16.99 11.77
N LYS A 242 38.12 18.21 11.24
CA LYS A 242 39.34 18.68 10.58
C LYS A 242 39.72 20.05 11.10
N TRP A 243 40.99 20.20 11.49
CA TRP A 243 41.53 21.52 11.79
C TRP A 243 41.70 22.30 10.50
N GLN A 244 41.17 23.52 10.48
CA GLN A 244 41.33 24.49 9.41
C GLN A 244 41.83 25.81 10.02
N ILE A 245 42.39 26.66 9.17
CA ILE A 245 42.73 28.04 9.51
C ILE A 245 41.62 28.91 8.91
N ASP A 246 40.98 29.73 9.73
CA ASP A 246 39.97 30.67 9.26
C ASP A 246 40.59 31.93 8.65
N GLU A 247 39.74 32.84 8.18
CA GLU A 247 40.15 34.11 7.56
C GLU A 247 40.89 35.06 8.52
N PHE A 248 40.88 34.77 9.83
CA PHE A 248 41.56 35.53 10.88
C PHE A 248 42.82 34.82 11.39
N GLU A 249 43.36 33.87 10.61
CA GLU A 249 44.52 33.04 10.97
C GLU A 249 44.32 32.19 12.25
N SER A 250 43.07 32.02 12.69
CA SER A 250 42.74 31.26 13.88
C SER A 250 42.50 29.80 13.52
N LYS A 251 43.02 28.91 14.38
CA LYS A 251 42.88 27.47 14.19
C LYS A 251 41.51 27.01 14.70
N VAL A 252 40.64 26.57 13.79
CA VAL A 252 39.26 26.15 14.07
C VAL A 252 39.08 24.66 13.75
N LEU A 253 38.38 23.93 14.61
CA LEU A 253 38.02 22.53 14.36
C LEU A 253 36.67 22.49 13.64
N VAL A 254 36.67 22.15 12.36
CA VAL A 254 35.50 22.13 11.48
C VAL A 254 34.94 20.71 11.37
N ALA A 255 33.61 20.58 11.43
CA ALA A 255 32.92 19.31 11.23
C ALA A 255 32.55 19.15 9.75
N LYS A 256 33.14 18.16 9.08
CA LYS A 256 32.78 17.76 7.72
C LYS A 256 31.76 16.63 7.77
N VAL A 257 30.51 16.96 7.46
CA VAL A 257 29.44 15.97 7.29
C VAL A 257 29.59 15.38 5.90
N THR A 258 29.86 14.08 5.81
CA THR A 258 30.13 13.38 4.54
C THR A 258 28.88 12.81 3.90
N ASP A 259 27.86 12.50 4.71
CA ASP A 259 26.59 11.95 4.27
C ASP A 259 25.43 12.42 5.17
N GLY A 260 24.21 12.41 4.64
CA GLY A 260 23.00 12.81 5.34
C GLY A 260 21.95 13.43 4.44
N LYS A 261 20.82 13.82 5.04
CA LYS A 261 19.61 14.29 4.32
C LYS A 261 19.87 15.44 3.34
N THR A 262 20.81 16.33 3.65
CA THR A 262 21.09 17.56 2.88
C THR A 262 22.41 17.50 2.10
N GLY A 263 23.03 16.33 1.99
CA GLY A 263 24.32 16.15 1.34
C GLY A 263 25.51 16.66 2.17
N SER A 264 26.69 16.50 1.58
CA SER A 264 27.97 16.84 2.20
C SER A 264 28.12 18.34 2.42
N ARG A 265 28.61 18.73 3.61
CA ARG A 265 28.85 20.14 3.97
C ARG A 265 29.86 20.26 5.11
N GLU A 266 30.46 21.44 5.19
CA GLU A 266 31.30 21.82 6.32
C GLU A 266 30.49 22.67 7.30
N VAL A 267 30.66 22.39 8.58
CA VAL A 267 29.94 23.04 9.67
C VAL A 267 30.95 23.57 10.66
N TYR A 268 30.91 24.87 10.87
CA TYR A 268 31.78 25.58 11.80
C TYR A 268 31.19 25.46 13.22
N PRO A 269 32.05 25.38 14.26
CA PRO A 269 31.58 25.27 15.62
C PRO A 269 30.90 26.56 16.04
N PHE A 270 29.74 26.45 16.66
CA PHE A 270 29.12 27.56 17.36
C PHE A 270 29.68 27.61 18.79
N THR A 271 30.44 28.66 19.10
CA THR A 271 30.97 28.85 20.44
C THR A 271 29.87 29.40 21.35
N LEU A 272 29.22 28.51 22.09
CA LEU A 272 28.44 28.91 23.26
C LEU A 272 29.41 29.31 24.38
N ASN A 273 29.03 30.29 25.21
CA ASN A 273 29.80 30.66 26.40
C ASN A 273 30.03 29.44 27.30
N GLY A 274 31.19 28.79 27.17
CA GLY A 274 31.54 27.57 27.91
C GLY A 274 31.23 26.22 27.22
N LEU A 275 30.75 26.16 25.97
CA LEU A 275 30.85 24.94 25.16
C LEU A 275 31.81 25.16 24.00
N SER A 276 33.03 24.63 24.13
CA SER A 276 33.94 24.41 23.01
C SER A 276 34.25 22.91 22.93
N VAL A 277 34.67 22.43 21.76
CA VAL A 277 35.12 21.04 21.61
C VAL A 277 36.26 20.69 22.59
N GLY A 278 37.04 21.70 22.99
CA GLY A 278 38.04 21.62 24.04
C GLY A 278 37.46 21.39 25.45
N ASN A 279 36.28 21.96 25.76
CA ASN A 279 35.58 21.73 27.03
C ASN A 279 34.99 20.32 27.13
N PHE A 280 34.92 19.60 26.01
CA PHE A 280 34.49 18.20 25.93
C PHE A 280 35.66 17.20 25.86
N GLY A 281 36.91 17.68 25.90
CA GLY A 281 38.11 16.85 25.79
C GLY A 281 38.32 16.22 24.42
N ILE A 282 37.58 16.63 23.38
CA ILE A 282 37.62 16.00 22.06
C ILE A 282 38.72 16.67 21.23
N ARG A 283 39.85 15.98 21.00
CA ARG A 283 40.92 16.48 20.10
C ARG A 283 40.81 15.94 18.68
N SER A 284 40.25 14.74 18.52
CA SER A 284 39.96 14.15 17.22
C SER A 284 38.80 13.16 17.34
N TYR A 285 38.01 13.07 16.27
CA TYR A 285 36.86 12.19 16.18
C TYR A 285 36.89 11.50 14.82
N GLN A 286 36.93 10.17 14.84
CA GLN A 286 36.87 9.37 13.63
C GLN A 286 36.03 8.11 13.88
N ILE A 287 34.99 7.93 13.06
CA ILE A 287 34.23 6.70 13.03
C ILE A 287 34.89 5.77 12.02
N SER A 288 35.26 4.57 12.47
CA SER A 288 35.75 3.53 11.58
C SER A 288 34.60 2.95 10.74
N ARG A 289 34.90 2.44 9.54
CA ARG A 289 33.93 1.78 8.65
C ARG A 289 33.18 0.59 9.29
N LEU A 290 33.62 0.10 10.45
CA LEU A 290 33.02 -1.00 11.21
C LEU A 290 32.08 -0.54 12.34
N GLY A 291 31.77 0.76 12.43
CA GLY A 291 30.84 1.29 13.44
C GLY A 291 31.46 1.52 14.83
N PHE A 292 32.77 1.29 15.00
CA PHE A 292 33.48 1.67 16.22
C PHE A 292 33.83 3.16 16.18
N ILE A 293 33.36 3.91 17.19
CA ILE A 293 33.72 5.31 17.40
C ILE A 293 35.08 5.33 18.09
N LYS A 294 36.13 5.77 17.38
CA LYS A 294 37.44 6.00 17.99
C LYS A 294 37.47 7.46 18.47
N ILE A 295 37.21 7.65 19.75
CA ILE A 295 37.24 8.96 20.40
C ILE A 295 38.57 9.05 21.15
N MET A 296 39.43 9.99 20.76
CA MET A 296 40.58 10.35 21.58
C MET A 296 40.13 11.47 22.51
N VAL A 297 39.88 11.11 23.77
CA VAL A 297 39.65 12.05 24.88
C VAL A 297 40.96 12.15 25.66
N ASN A 298 41.36 13.34 26.10
CA ASN A 298 42.50 13.45 27.03
C ASN A 298 42.21 12.66 28.33
N GLU A 299 43.25 12.08 28.92
CA GLU A 299 43.25 11.68 30.34
C GLU A 299 43.00 12.88 31.25
#